data_AF-A0A7J8ATR6-F1
#
_entry.id   AF-A0A7J8ATR6-F1
#
_cell.length_a   1.000
_cell.length_b   1.000
_cell.length_c   1.000
_cell.angle_alpha   90.00
_cell.angle_beta   90.00
_cell.angle_gamma   90.00
#
_symmetry.space_group_name_H-M   'P 1'
#
loop_
_entity.id
_entity.type
_entity.pdbx_description
1 polymer ?
#
loop_
_entity_poly.entity_id
_entity_poly.type
_entity_poly.pdbx_seq_one_letter_code
_entity_poly.pdbx_strand_id
1 'polypeptide(L)' 'MKCVFVTVGTTSFDDLIACVLAHDSLQSLGYNLFVLQIGRGKVVPESFSTESFTLDVYRCRKLKTGKKKATYSGYK' A
#
# COMPACT_ATOMS: atom_id res chain seq x y z
N MET A 1 20.03 -3.91 2.09
CA MET A 1 18.68 -4.12 1.54
C MET A 1 17.92 -2.81 1.68
N LYS A 2 17.53 -2.14 0.58
CA LYS A 2 16.74 -0.89 0.65
C LYS A 2 15.26 -1.19 0.43
N CYS A 3 14.42 -0.55 1.23
CA CYS A 3 12.97 -0.66 1.16
C CYS A 3 12.37 0.71 0.82
N VAL A 4 11.30 0.72 0.03
CA VAL A 4 10.50 1.91 -0.25
C VAL A 4 9.04 1.63 0.10
N PHE A 5 8.44 2.56 0.83
CA PHE A 5 7.02 2.56 1.13
C PHE A 5 6.35 3.70 0.38
N VAL A 6 5.40 3.35 -0.50
CA VAL A 6 4.62 4.32 -1.28
C VAL A 6 3.18 4.25 -0.78
N THR A 7 2.59 5.41 -0.46
CA THR A 7 1.23 5.48 0.06
C THR A 7 0.42 6.55 -0.65
N VAL A 8 -0.74 6.15 -1.19
CA VAL A 8 -1.70 7.05 -1.86
C VAL A 8 -2.99 7.13 -1.06
N GLY A 9 -2.89 7.55 0.21
CA GLY A 9 -4.02 7.91 1.08
C GLY A 9 -5.31 7.09 0.86
N THR A 10 -6.45 7.79 0.73
CA THR A 10 -7.73 7.15 0.31
C THR A 10 -8.19 7.56 -1.09
N THR A 11 -7.41 8.39 -1.78
CA THR A 11 -7.71 8.93 -3.11
C THR A 11 -7.42 7.90 -4.20
N SER A 12 -7.83 8.21 -5.43
CA SER A 12 -7.49 7.41 -6.62
C SER A 12 -6.29 8.05 -7.31
N PHE A 13 -5.20 7.30 -7.48
CA PHE A 13 -3.96 7.74 -8.12
C PHE A 13 -3.40 6.61 -8.97
N ASP A 14 -4.25 6.06 -9.84
CA ASP A 14 -3.95 4.89 -10.68
C ASP A 14 -2.71 5.09 -11.55
N ASP A 15 -2.55 6.29 -12.14
CA ASP A 15 -1.38 6.60 -12.99
C ASP A 15 -0.07 6.61 -12.20
N LEU A 16 -0.07 7.14 -10.97
CA LEU A 16 1.10 7.10 -10.10
C LEU A 16 1.47 5.66 -9.74
N ILE A 17 0.47 4.83 -9.43
CA ILE A 17 0.67 3.41 -9.14
C ILE A 17 1.27 2.71 -10.36
N ALA A 18 0.74 2.93 -11.57
CA ALA A 18 1.30 2.37 -12.79
C ALA A 18 2.75 2.82 -13.04
N CYS A 19 3.07 4.10 -12.83
CA CYS A 19 4.42 4.62 -12.98
C CYS A 19 5.42 4.00 -11.99
N VAL A 20 5.02 3.80 -10.72
CA VAL A 20 5.86 3.17 -9.69
C VAL A 20 6.11 1.69 -9.98
N LEU A 21 5.15 1.02 -10.61
CA LEU A 21 5.25 -0.39 -11.00
C LEU A 21 6.03 -0.62 -12.29
N ALA A 22 6.19 0.41 -13.12
CA ALA A 22 6.99 0.32 -14.33
C ALA A 22 8.41 -0.13 -13.97
N HIS A 23 8.82 -1.26 -14.55
CA HIS A 23 10.13 -1.86 -14.32
C HIS A 23 11.23 -0.81 -14.55
N ASP A 24 12.29 -0.88 -13.76
CA ASP A 24 13.53 -0.09 -13.83
C ASP A 24 13.60 1.23 -13.04
N SER A 25 12.52 1.85 -12.59
CA SER A 25 12.63 3.17 -11.93
C SER A 25 13.29 3.11 -10.55
N LEU A 26 12.84 2.19 -9.70
CA LEU A 26 13.25 2.10 -8.29
C LEU A 26 14.16 0.90 -8.02
N GLN A 27 14.05 -0.20 -8.79
CA GLN A 27 14.98 -1.33 -8.68
C GLN A 27 16.40 -0.95 -9.09
N SER A 28 16.57 -0.11 -10.12
CA SER A 28 17.89 0.41 -10.55
C SER A 28 18.59 1.24 -9.48
N LEU A 29 17.84 1.85 -8.55
CA LEU A 29 18.36 2.59 -7.40
C LEU A 29 18.72 1.67 -6.21
N GLY A 30 18.53 0.36 -6.37
CA GLY A 30 18.84 -0.69 -5.39
C GLY A 30 17.76 -0.92 -4.34
N TYR A 31 16.51 -0.53 -4.63
CA TYR A 31 15.36 -0.89 -3.79
C TYR A 31 14.84 -2.27 -4.17
N ASN A 32 14.85 -3.18 -3.20
CA ASN A 32 14.54 -4.59 -3.41
C ASN A 32 13.22 -4.99 -2.73
N LEU A 33 12.66 -4.12 -1.89
CA LEU A 33 11.37 -4.32 -1.23
C LEU A 33 10.49 -3.09 -1.43
N PHE A 34 9.35 -3.26 -2.12
CA PHE A 34 8.36 -2.22 -2.32
C PHE A 34 7.12 -2.58 -1.55
N VAL A 35 6.67 -1.66 -0.71
CA VAL A 35 5.41 -1.78 -0.01
C VAL A 35 4.49 -0.67 -0.54
N LEU A 36 3.40 -1.07 -1.18
CA LEU A 36 2.48 -0.20 -1.89
C LEU A 36 1.14 -0.13 -1.15
N GLN A 37 0.84 1.00 -0.52
CA GLN A 37 -0.47 1.27 0.04
C GLN A 37 -1.35 2.02 -0.97
N ILE A 38 -2.33 1.31 -1.55
CA ILE A 38 -3.27 1.85 -2.53
C ILE A 38 -4.59 2.30 -1.90
N GLY A 39 -5.23 3.30 -2.50
CA GLY A 39 -6.49 3.88 -2.04
C GLY A 39 -7.73 3.29 -2.73
N ARG A 40 -8.57 4.20 -3.26
CA ARG A 40 -9.85 3.87 -3.92
C ARG A 40 -9.74 3.67 -5.44
N GLY A 41 -8.52 3.68 -5.97
CA GLY A 41 -8.24 3.47 -7.39
C GLY A 41 -8.63 2.10 -7.92
N LYS A 42 -8.60 1.98 -9.24
CA LYS A 42 -8.91 0.75 -9.98
C LYS A 42 -7.68 -0.12 -10.19
N VAL A 43 -6.49 0.47 -10.22
CA VAL A 43 -5.24 -0.27 -10.39
C VAL A 43 -4.88 -0.92 -9.07
N VAL A 44 -4.99 -2.25 -9.05
CA VAL A 44 -4.65 -3.09 -7.90
C VAL A 44 -3.62 -4.11 -8.38
N PRO A 45 -2.31 -3.82 -8.25
CA PRO A 45 -1.28 -4.80 -8.56
C PRO A 45 -1.38 -5.99 -7.61
N GLU A 46 -0.98 -7.17 -8.11
CA GLU A 46 -0.78 -8.34 -7.27
C GLU A 46 0.55 -8.23 -6.54
N SER A 47 0.54 -8.60 -5.27
CA SER A 47 1.77 -8.80 -4.50
C SER A 47 2.52 -10.02 -5.02
N PHE A 48 3.83 -9.92 -5.19
CA PHE A 48 4.67 -11.01 -5.66
C PHE A 48 6.09 -10.90 -5.07
N SER A 49 6.82 -12.02 -5.09
CA SER A 49 8.21 -12.06 -4.68
C SER A 49 9.03 -12.90 -5.63
N THR A 50 10.26 -12.46 -5.84
CA THR A 50 11.31 -13.11 -6.63
C THR A 50 12.57 -13.21 -5.77
N GLU A 51 13.66 -13.76 -6.32
CA GLU A 51 14.95 -13.85 -5.62
C GLU A 51 15.58 -12.48 -5.31
N SER A 52 15.33 -11.49 -6.16
CA SER A 52 15.96 -10.15 -6.09
C SER A 52 14.99 -9.04 -5.67
N PHE A 53 13.69 -9.30 -5.66
CA PHE A 53 12.68 -8.27 -5.47
C PHE A 53 11.37 -8.79 -4.86
N THR A 54 10.78 -8.01 -3.96
CA THR A 54 9.46 -8.24 -3.36
C THR A 54 8.58 -7.01 -3.50
N LEU A 55 7.32 -7.23 -3.92
CA LEU A 55 6.26 -6.23 -3.93
C LEU A 55 5.11 -6.69 -3.02
N ASP A 56 4.87 -5.94 -1.94
CA ASP A 56 3.71 -6.10 -1.08
C ASP A 56 2.69 -5.00 -1.37
N VAL A 57 1.42 -5.38 -1.50
CA VAL A 57 0.34 -4.45 -1.86
C VAL A 57 -0.75 -4.49 -0.81
N TYR A 58 -1.04 -3.34 -0.21
CA TYR A 58 -2.06 -3.18 0.81
C TYR A 58 -3.09 -2.15 0.39
N ARG A 59 -4.37 -2.48 0.57
CA ARG A 59 -5.44 -1.51 0.36
C ARG A 59 -5.74 -0.75 1.64
N CYS A 60 -5.69 0.58 1.57
CA CYS A 60 -6.09 1.44 2.67
C CYS A 60 -7.56 1.17 3.01
N ARG A 61 -7.81 0.76 4.27
CA ARG A 61 -9.19 0.55 4.73
C ARG A 61 -9.92 1.89 4.71
N LYS A 62 -11.17 1.89 4.25
CA LYS A 62 -12.06 3.03 4.45
C LYS A 62 -12.11 3.33 5.96
N LEU A 63 -11.77 4.56 6.36
CA LEU A 63 -12.14 5.03 7.70
C LEU A 63 -13.66 4.89 7.79
N LYS A 64 -14.15 3.98 8.63
CA LYS A 64 -15.56 3.97 8.99
C LYS A 64 -15.81 5.26 9.75
N THR A 65 -16.43 6.25 9.12
CA THR A 65 -17.06 7.38 9.82
C THR A 65 -18.30 6.88 10.54
N GLY A 66 -18.11 6.03 11.54
CA GLY A 66 -19.13 5.61 12.48
C GLY A 66 -18.71 6.10 13.84
N LYS A 67 -19.49 6.99 14.46
CA LYS A 67 -19.37 7.35 15.87
C LYS A 67 -19.45 6.05 16.70
N LYS A 68 -18.30 5.45 17.02
CA LYS A 68 -18.25 4.45 18.07
C LYS A 68 -18.42 5.21 19.39
N LYS A 69 -19.65 5.26 19.91
CA LYS A 69 -19.85 5.54 21.33
C LYS A 69 -19.16 4.40 22.08
N ALA A 70 -18.07 4.71 22.76
CA ALA A 70 -17.41 3.78 23.66
C ALA A 70 -18.34 3.54 24.84
N THR A 71 -19.00 2.38 24.88
CA THR A 71 -19.58 1.86 26.12
C THR A 71 -18.50 1.06 26.82
N TYR A 72 -17.91 1.64 27.87
CA TYR A 72 -17.08 0.89 28.81
C TYR A 72 -17.98 -0.08 29.58
N SER A 73 -17.90 -1.37 29.26
CA SER A 73 -18.41 -2.43 30.11
C SER A 73 -17.28 -2.86 31.03
N GLY A 74 -17.40 -2.53 32.31
CA GLY A 74 -16.45 -2.90 33.35
C GLY A 74 -16.34 -4.42 33.53
N TYR A 75 -15.15 -4.85 33.93
CA TYR A 75 -14.89 -6.20 34.43
C TYR A 75 -15.66 -6.40 35.74
N LYS A 76 -16.35 -7.54 35.87
CA LYS A 76 -16.64 -8.20 37.14
C LYS A 76 -15.98 -9.57 37.11
#